data_AF-A0A1V4SIQ6-F1
#
_entry.id   AF-A0A1V4SIQ6-F1
#
_cell.length_a   1.000
_cell.length_b   1.000
_cell.length_c   1.000
_cell.angle_alpha   90.00
_cell.angle_beta   90.00
_cell.angle_gamma   90.00
#
_symmetry.space_group_name_H-M   'P 1'
#
loop_
_entity.id
_entity.type
_entity.pdbx_description
1 polymer ?
#
loop_
_entity_poly.entity_id
_entity_poly.type
_entity_poly.pdbx_seq_one_letter_code
_entity_poly.pdbx_strand_id
1 'polypeptide(L)'
;MDYRMDTEKITLFEYKELLKKQNLLAGRRLIKNNIDERFQSMAQAGINNVKDLNEKLRNEPLIEELSGKSGIPVEYLMILKREIANIEPKPVLIADFPYISPPTFKKLGESCIQTSEDYFRISEGCSNPGAVNASTGISLEDAEELCVLCDLIRINGVGPVFSRILYEAGFTSVEEIANSSAGHIYNKTREINKINAFTRAIPEISEIQLCIDFAKLLLKN
;
A
#
# COMPACT_ATOMS: atom_id res chain seq x y z
N MET A 1 1.85 1.71 15.97
CA MET A 1 2.08 2.20 14.59
C MET A 1 0.73 2.50 13.95
N ASP A 2 0.66 3.46 13.03
CA ASP A 2 -0.56 3.70 12.24
C ASP A 2 -0.62 2.68 11.09
N TYR A 3 -1.82 2.17 10.79
CA TYR A 3 -2.07 1.31 9.63
C TYR A 3 -1.81 2.09 8.32
N ARG A 4 -2.10 3.39 8.34
CA ARG A 4 -1.98 4.29 7.18
C ARG A 4 -0.55 4.75 6.95
N MET A 5 -0.31 5.36 5.78
CA MET A 5 0.97 6.00 5.47
C MET A 5 1.03 7.39 6.10
N ASP A 6 2.20 7.78 6.61
CA ASP A 6 2.47 9.15 7.04
C ASP A 6 2.74 10.03 5.81
N THR A 7 1.65 10.59 5.25
CA THR A 7 1.68 11.45 4.07
C THR A 7 2.43 12.78 4.29
N GLU A 8 2.73 13.15 5.53
CA GLU A 8 3.54 14.34 5.85
C GLU A 8 5.02 14.12 5.51
N LYS A 9 5.49 12.88 5.62
CA LYS A 9 6.89 12.48 5.37
C LYS A 9 7.18 12.11 3.92
N ILE A 10 6.15 12.07 3.06
CA ILE A 10 6.30 11.84 1.62
C ILE A 10 6.35 13.19 0.93
N THR A 11 7.53 13.58 0.43
CA THR A 11 7.66 14.86 -0.26
C THR A 11 6.89 14.89 -1.57
N LEU A 12 6.50 16.08 -2.02
CA LEU A 12 5.78 16.29 -3.28
C LEU A 12 6.57 15.70 -4.47
N PHE A 13 7.90 15.82 -4.45
CA PHE A 13 8.77 15.32 -5.52
C PHE A 13 9.00 13.80 -5.47
N GLU A 14 9.03 13.18 -4.29
CA GLU A 14 9.05 11.72 -4.20
C GLU A 14 7.77 11.11 -4.77
N TYR A 15 6.62 11.71 -4.45
CA TYR A 15 5.35 11.30 -5.02
C TYR A 15 5.30 11.51 -6.54
N LYS A 16 5.87 12.60 -7.05
CA LYS A 16 6.05 12.84 -8.50
C LYS A 16 6.81 11.71 -9.18
N GLU A 17 7.96 11.33 -8.63
CA GLU A 17 8.80 10.26 -9.21
C GLU A 17 8.12 8.90 -9.13
N LEU A 18 7.34 8.64 -8.09
CA LEU A 18 6.46 7.47 -8.03
C LEU A 18 5.44 7.46 -9.17
N LEU A 19 4.71 8.56 -9.37
CA LEU A 19 3.70 8.68 -10.45
C LEU A 19 4.28 8.51 -11.85
N LYS A 20 5.53 8.96 -12.09
CA LYS A 20 6.23 8.73 -13.36
C LYS A 20 6.41 7.25 -13.66
N LYS A 21 6.80 6.48 -12.64
CA LYS A 21 7.07 5.03 -12.74
C LYS A 21 5.80 4.19 -12.84
N GLN A 22 4.71 4.64 -12.23
CA GLN A 22 3.45 3.89 -12.20
C GLN A 22 2.84 3.67 -13.60
N ASN A 23 2.26 2.50 -13.82
CA ASN A 23 1.42 2.24 -14.99
C ASN A 23 -0.02 2.72 -14.73
N LEU A 24 -0.22 4.03 -14.89
CA LEU A 24 -1.53 4.66 -14.64
C LEU A 24 -2.61 4.15 -15.59
N LEU A 25 -3.82 3.94 -15.04
CA LEU A 25 -5.03 3.63 -15.80
C LEU A 25 -5.26 4.69 -16.91
N ALA A 26 -5.89 4.29 -18.02
CA ALA A 26 -6.04 5.14 -19.19
C ALA A 26 -6.58 6.56 -18.87
N GLY A 27 -7.63 6.65 -18.06
CA GLY A 27 -8.22 7.93 -17.62
C GLY A 27 -7.37 8.76 -16.64
N ARG A 28 -6.23 8.23 -16.18
CA ARG A 28 -5.30 8.89 -15.25
C ARG A 28 -3.96 9.24 -15.89
N ARG A 29 -3.71 8.80 -17.13
CA ARG A 29 -2.45 9.06 -17.86
C ARG A 29 -2.19 10.55 -18.08
N LEU A 30 -3.21 11.40 -18.07
CA LEU A 30 -3.08 12.86 -18.12
C LEU A 30 -2.15 13.40 -17.01
N ILE A 31 -2.05 12.71 -15.87
CA ILE A 31 -1.15 13.09 -14.76
C ILE A 31 0.30 13.19 -15.24
N LYS A 32 0.71 12.37 -16.22
CA LYS A 32 2.09 12.38 -16.74
C LYS A 32 2.40 13.58 -17.65
N ASN A 33 1.39 14.28 -18.15
CA ASN A 33 1.58 15.41 -19.07
C ASN A 33 2.15 16.61 -18.31
N ASN A 34 3.34 17.08 -18.70
CA ASN A 34 4.06 18.20 -18.06
C ASN A 34 4.18 18.00 -16.54
N ILE A 35 4.41 16.76 -16.10
CA ILE A 35 4.40 16.42 -14.68
C ILE A 35 5.49 17.18 -13.92
N ASP A 36 6.65 17.41 -14.53
CA ASP A 36 7.76 18.13 -13.91
C ASP A 36 7.40 19.61 -13.69
N GLU A 37 6.90 20.29 -14.71
CA GLU A 37 6.49 21.70 -14.62
C GLU A 37 5.32 21.88 -13.66
N ARG A 38 4.32 21.00 -13.72
CA ARG A 38 3.13 21.10 -12.86
C ARG A 38 3.47 20.87 -11.39
N PHE A 39 4.30 19.88 -11.08
CA PHE A 39 4.74 19.66 -9.70
C PHE A 39 5.63 20.79 -9.20
N GLN A 40 6.43 21.40 -10.07
CA GLN A 40 7.18 22.62 -9.73
C GLN A 40 6.25 23.80 -9.41
N SER A 41 5.19 24.02 -10.21
CA SER A 41 4.19 25.06 -9.95
C SER A 41 3.39 24.80 -8.65
N MET A 42 3.08 23.54 -8.33
CA MET A 42 2.47 23.18 -7.05
C MET A 42 3.40 23.47 -5.87
N ALA A 43 4.69 23.17 -6.00
CA ALA A 43 5.68 23.51 -4.98
C ALA A 43 5.77 25.02 -4.74
N GLN A 44 5.80 25.82 -5.83
CA GLN A 44 5.77 27.29 -5.74
C GLN A 44 4.48 27.83 -5.11
N ALA A 45 3.37 27.09 -5.22
CA ALA A 45 2.11 27.40 -4.55
C ALA A 45 2.07 26.95 -3.07
N GLY A 46 3.20 26.48 -2.52
CA GLY A 46 3.36 26.14 -1.11
C GLY A 46 3.01 24.70 -0.73
N ILE A 47 2.97 23.78 -1.71
CA ILE A 47 2.73 22.35 -1.46
C ILE A 47 4.08 21.64 -1.32
N ASN A 48 4.38 21.08 -0.15
CA ASN A 48 5.69 20.47 0.14
C ASN A 48 5.65 18.95 0.17
N ASN A 49 4.52 18.37 0.59
CA ASN A 49 4.35 16.93 0.80
C ASN A 49 2.96 16.45 0.34
N VAL A 50 2.71 15.14 0.43
CA VAL A 50 1.45 14.52 0.02
C VAL A 50 0.29 14.98 0.91
N LYS A 51 0.53 15.26 2.19
CA LYS A 51 -0.48 15.82 3.11
C LYS A 51 -0.97 17.19 2.63
N ASP A 52 -0.06 18.13 2.36
CA ASP A 52 -0.38 19.46 1.83
C ASP A 52 -1.19 19.34 0.53
N LEU A 53 -0.77 18.43 -0.36
CA LEU A 53 -1.42 18.20 -1.64
C LEU A 53 -2.85 17.67 -1.46
N ASN A 54 -3.05 16.70 -0.57
CA ASN A 54 -4.37 16.18 -0.22
C ASN A 54 -5.28 17.26 0.36
N GLU A 55 -4.76 18.11 1.24
CA GLU A 55 -5.51 19.22 1.83
C GLU A 55 -5.95 20.23 0.76
N LYS A 56 -5.06 20.59 -0.16
CA LYS A 56 -5.36 21.52 -1.27
C LYS A 56 -6.27 20.94 -2.35
N LEU A 57 -6.42 19.62 -2.42
CA LEU A 57 -7.32 18.95 -3.37
C LEU A 57 -8.62 18.43 -2.73
N ARG A 58 -8.87 18.74 -1.45
CA ARG A 58 -9.96 18.15 -0.66
C ARG A 58 -11.35 18.41 -1.24
N ASN A 59 -11.61 19.62 -1.74
CA ASN A 59 -12.91 20.00 -2.32
C ASN A 59 -12.73 20.95 -3.52
N GLU A 60 -13.81 21.15 -4.26
CA GLU A 60 -13.81 21.93 -5.50
C GLU A 60 -13.32 23.39 -5.32
N PRO A 61 -13.74 24.14 -4.28
CA PRO A 61 -13.21 25.49 -4.05
C PRO A 61 -11.69 25.55 -3.89
N LEU A 62 -11.10 24.59 -3.16
CA LEU A 62 -9.65 24.54 -2.96
C LEU A 62 -8.90 24.15 -4.25
N ILE A 63 -9.52 23.31 -5.08
CA ILE A 63 -8.97 22.94 -6.39
C ILE A 63 -8.97 24.16 -7.31
N GLU A 64 -10.05 24.95 -7.34
CA GLU A 64 -10.11 26.19 -8.12
C GLU A 64 -9.08 27.21 -7.64
N GLU A 65 -8.92 27.37 -6.32
CA GLU A 65 -7.90 28.24 -5.73
C GLU A 65 -6.49 27.83 -6.16
N LEU A 66 -6.18 26.53 -6.07
CA LEU A 66 -4.89 25.99 -6.50
C LEU A 66 -4.69 26.17 -8.01
N SER A 67 -5.73 25.93 -8.82
CA SER A 67 -5.70 26.14 -10.26
C SER A 67 -5.34 27.59 -10.61
N GLY A 68 -6.00 28.56 -9.97
CA GLY A 68 -5.72 29.99 -10.17
C GLY A 68 -4.30 30.39 -9.78
N LYS A 69 -3.76 29.84 -8.68
CA LYS A 69 -2.40 30.14 -8.21
C LYS A 69 -1.30 29.47 -9.03
N SER A 70 -1.52 28.24 -9.47
CA SER A 70 -0.49 27.41 -10.13
C SER A 70 -0.57 27.43 -11.66
N GLY A 71 -1.68 27.90 -12.23
CA GLY A 71 -1.98 27.81 -13.67
C GLY A 71 -2.30 26.39 -14.14
N ILE A 72 -2.46 25.42 -13.22
CA ILE A 72 -2.75 24.04 -13.55
C ILE A 72 -4.26 23.87 -13.79
N PRO A 73 -4.70 23.21 -14.89
CA PRO A 73 -6.12 23.01 -15.15
C PRO A 73 -6.84 22.23 -14.04
N VAL A 74 -8.06 22.65 -13.69
CA VAL A 74 -8.94 21.97 -12.73
C VAL A 74 -9.10 20.48 -13.04
N GLU A 75 -9.26 20.13 -14.31
CA GLU A 75 -9.39 18.73 -14.76
C GLU A 75 -8.19 17.88 -14.34
N TYR A 76 -6.97 18.40 -14.50
CA TYR A 76 -5.76 17.69 -14.09
C TYR A 76 -5.72 17.50 -12.57
N LEU A 77 -6.05 18.54 -11.79
CA LEU A 77 -6.07 18.50 -10.34
C LEU A 77 -7.13 17.53 -9.80
N MET A 78 -8.28 17.43 -10.46
CA MET A 78 -9.32 16.44 -10.14
C MET A 78 -8.86 15.01 -10.40
N ILE A 79 -8.16 14.76 -11.50
CA ILE A 79 -7.60 13.43 -11.80
C ILE A 79 -6.51 13.09 -10.78
N LEU A 80 -5.63 14.05 -10.46
CA LEU A 80 -4.58 13.90 -9.46
C LEU A 80 -5.17 13.58 -8.08
N LYS A 81 -6.24 14.27 -7.66
CA LYS A 81 -6.98 13.96 -6.43
C LYS A 81 -7.41 12.49 -6.36
N ARG A 82 -7.98 11.97 -7.45
CA ARG A 82 -8.44 10.58 -7.53
C ARG A 82 -7.27 9.59 -7.46
N GLU A 83 -6.09 9.97 -7.96
CA GLU A 83 -4.90 9.15 -7.87
C GLU A 83 -4.32 9.12 -6.46
N ILE A 84 -4.18 10.28 -5.81
CA ILE A 84 -3.65 10.36 -4.44
C ILE A 84 -4.52 9.55 -3.47
N ALA A 85 -5.83 9.53 -3.66
CA ALA A 85 -6.72 8.70 -2.84
C ALA A 85 -6.40 7.19 -2.90
N ASN A 86 -5.61 6.71 -3.87
CA ASN A 86 -5.16 5.31 -3.91
C ASN A 86 -3.83 5.08 -3.21
N ILE A 87 -3.13 6.11 -2.71
CA ILE A 87 -1.87 5.92 -1.98
C ILE A 87 -2.08 5.19 -0.65
N GLU A 88 -3.25 5.41 -0.04
CA GLU A 88 -3.62 4.85 1.26
C GLU A 88 -3.79 3.33 1.19
N PRO A 89 -3.22 2.58 2.17
CA PRO A 89 -3.48 1.16 2.36
C PRO A 89 -4.98 0.87 2.42
N LYS A 90 -5.44 -0.13 1.66
CA LYS A 90 -6.82 -0.59 1.70
C LYS A 90 -6.91 -1.82 2.58
N PRO A 91 -7.67 -1.79 3.69
CA PRO A 91 -7.94 -2.98 4.47
C PRO A 91 -8.61 -4.06 3.60
N VAL A 92 -8.22 -5.30 3.81
CA VAL A 92 -8.83 -6.48 3.17
C VAL A 92 -9.50 -7.33 4.23
N LEU A 93 -10.44 -8.19 3.83
CA LEU A 93 -11.03 -9.13 4.77
C LEU A 93 -10.01 -10.21 5.10
N ILE A 94 -10.01 -10.66 6.35
CA ILE A 94 -9.22 -11.83 6.75
C ILE A 94 -9.61 -13.03 5.87
N ALA A 95 -10.89 -13.18 5.53
CA ALA A 95 -11.40 -14.24 4.65
C ALA A 95 -10.77 -14.28 3.25
N ASP A 96 -10.20 -13.16 2.77
CA ASP A 96 -9.63 -13.07 1.43
C ASP A 96 -8.21 -13.67 1.35
N PHE A 97 -7.54 -13.85 2.50
CA PHE A 97 -6.21 -14.47 2.53
C PHE A 97 -6.31 -15.98 2.26
N PRO A 98 -5.49 -16.51 1.33
CA PRO A 98 -5.43 -17.94 1.09
C PRO A 98 -4.94 -18.73 2.31
N TYR A 99 -5.47 -19.94 2.48
CA TYR A 99 -5.03 -20.96 3.44
C TYR A 99 -5.15 -20.61 4.92
N ILE A 100 -6.06 -19.71 5.30
CA ILE A 100 -6.42 -19.55 6.71
C ILE A 100 -7.25 -20.77 7.16
N SER A 101 -6.85 -21.36 8.29
CA SER A 101 -7.57 -22.50 8.85
C SER A 101 -9.00 -22.09 9.30
N PRO A 102 -10.03 -22.93 9.06
CA PRO A 102 -11.40 -22.61 9.50
C PRO A 102 -11.53 -22.35 11.02
N PRO A 103 -10.81 -23.07 11.92
CA PRO A 103 -10.81 -22.75 13.35
C PRO A 103 -10.23 -21.36 13.65
N THR A 104 -9.14 -20.97 13.00
CA THR A 104 -8.52 -19.64 13.15
C THR A 104 -9.47 -18.55 12.70
N PHE A 105 -10.05 -18.70 11.50
CA PHE A 105 -11.02 -17.75 10.96
C PHE A 105 -12.23 -17.55 11.90
N LYS A 106 -12.79 -18.65 12.42
CA LYS A 106 -13.93 -18.61 13.33
C LYS A 106 -13.60 -17.83 14.61
N LYS A 107 -12.48 -18.13 15.25
CA LYS A 107 -12.05 -17.47 16.50
C LYS A 107 -11.83 -15.96 16.32
N LEU A 108 -11.22 -15.55 15.20
CA LEU A 108 -11.05 -14.14 14.87
C LEU A 108 -12.40 -13.43 14.70
N GLY A 109 -13.35 -14.07 14.01
CA GLY A 109 -14.70 -13.55 13.84
C GLY A 109 -15.47 -13.39 15.15
N GLU A 110 -15.34 -14.35 16.09
CA GLU A 110 -15.94 -14.28 17.43
C GLU A 110 -15.40 -13.10 18.26
N SER A 111 -14.15 -12.69 18.01
CA SER A 111 -13.52 -11.50 18.62
C SER A 111 -13.66 -10.22 17.78
N CYS A 112 -14.53 -10.21 16.77
CA CYS A 112 -14.76 -9.06 15.86
C CYS A 112 -13.52 -8.60 15.07
N ILE A 113 -12.55 -9.49 14.84
CA ILE A 113 -11.38 -9.21 14.00
C ILE A 113 -11.68 -9.69 12.58
N GLN A 114 -12.14 -8.77 11.72
CA GLN A 114 -12.62 -9.12 10.38
C GLN A 114 -11.71 -8.62 9.25
N THR A 115 -10.96 -7.54 9.48
CA THR A 115 -10.09 -6.93 8.48
C THR A 115 -8.63 -6.97 8.87
N SER A 116 -7.74 -6.78 7.89
CA SER A 116 -6.30 -6.60 8.13
C SER A 116 -6.00 -5.38 9.02
N GLU A 117 -6.82 -4.33 8.97
CA GLU A 117 -6.68 -3.15 9.84
C GLU A 117 -7.08 -3.46 11.29
N ASP A 118 -8.17 -4.22 11.50
CA ASP A 118 -8.54 -4.69 12.85
C ASP A 118 -7.43 -5.53 13.46
N TYR A 119 -6.89 -6.47 12.68
CA TYR A 119 -5.79 -7.34 13.10
C TYR A 119 -4.53 -6.54 13.45
N PHE A 120 -4.13 -5.63 12.57
CA PHE A 120 -2.96 -4.77 12.76
C PHE A 120 -3.10 -3.91 14.02
N ARG A 121 -4.29 -3.37 14.30
CA ARG A 121 -4.56 -2.58 15.49
C ARG A 121 -4.40 -3.40 16.78
N ILE A 122 -4.98 -4.61 16.84
CA ILE A 122 -4.92 -5.47 18.03
C ILE A 122 -3.49 -5.99 18.28
N SER A 123 -2.74 -6.26 17.22
CA SER A 123 -1.33 -6.70 17.29
C SER A 123 -0.32 -5.56 17.50
N GLU A 124 -0.79 -4.35 17.82
CA GLU A 124 0.04 -3.14 18.05
C GLU A 124 0.92 -2.75 16.85
N GLY A 125 0.44 -3.01 15.64
CA GLY A 125 1.18 -2.84 14.40
C GLY A 125 2.16 -3.97 14.15
N CYS A 126 1.75 -5.19 14.48
CA CYS A 126 2.54 -6.41 14.36
C CYS A 126 3.81 -6.53 15.21
N SER A 127 3.98 -5.64 16.18
CA SER A 127 5.00 -5.79 17.22
C SER A 127 4.58 -6.80 18.30
N ASN A 128 3.28 -7.10 18.43
CA ASN A 128 2.73 -7.96 19.48
C ASN A 128 1.66 -8.94 18.96
N PRO A 129 2.01 -9.94 18.13
CA PRO A 129 1.06 -10.98 17.70
C PRO A 129 0.49 -11.79 18.88
N GLY A 130 1.20 -11.84 20.01
CA GLY A 130 0.74 -12.45 21.26
C GLY A 130 -0.56 -11.85 21.81
N ALA A 131 -0.84 -10.57 21.55
CA ALA A 131 -2.11 -9.94 21.94
C ALA A 131 -3.31 -10.55 21.20
N VAL A 132 -3.14 -10.92 19.93
CA VAL A 132 -4.19 -11.58 19.14
C VAL A 132 -4.40 -13.00 19.66
N ASN A 133 -3.31 -13.75 19.88
CA ASN A 133 -3.35 -15.07 20.49
C ASN A 133 -4.11 -15.04 21.84
N ALA A 134 -3.78 -14.11 22.73
CA ALA A 134 -4.41 -13.99 24.04
C ALA A 134 -5.91 -13.62 23.97
N SER A 135 -6.31 -12.77 23.01
CA SER A 135 -7.69 -12.29 22.88
C SER A 135 -8.62 -13.21 22.08
N THR A 136 -8.07 -14.14 21.28
CA THR A 136 -8.86 -15.00 20.37
C THR A 136 -8.66 -16.49 20.64
N GLY A 137 -7.55 -16.87 21.28
CA GLY A 137 -7.16 -18.26 21.52
C GLY A 137 -6.69 -19.00 20.26
N ILE A 138 -6.33 -18.32 19.17
CA ILE A 138 -5.64 -18.95 18.01
C ILE A 138 -4.22 -19.37 18.39
N SER A 139 -3.52 -20.17 17.57
CA SER A 139 -2.11 -20.49 17.88
C SER A 139 -1.20 -19.26 17.74
N LEU A 140 -0.03 -19.27 18.40
CA LEU A 140 0.94 -18.17 18.22
C LEU A 140 1.48 -18.13 16.78
N GLU A 141 1.69 -19.31 16.18
CA GLU A 141 2.12 -19.45 14.79
C GLU A 141 1.13 -18.81 13.81
N ASP A 142 -0.18 -19.12 13.95
CA ASP A 142 -1.23 -18.47 13.14
C ASP A 142 -1.21 -16.94 13.37
N ALA A 143 -0.96 -16.51 14.60
CA ALA A 143 -0.96 -15.10 14.94
C ALA A 143 0.23 -14.35 14.32
N GLU A 144 1.41 -14.96 14.31
CA GLU A 144 2.62 -14.42 13.67
C GLU A 144 2.45 -14.37 12.15
N GLU A 145 1.99 -15.45 11.55
CA GLU A 145 1.71 -15.53 10.11
C GLU A 145 0.72 -14.45 9.65
N LEU A 146 -0.44 -14.37 10.31
CA LEU A 146 -1.45 -13.36 9.98
C LEU A 146 -0.92 -11.94 10.16
N CYS A 147 -0.02 -11.73 11.11
CA CYS A 147 0.61 -10.44 11.27
C CYS A 147 1.41 -10.04 10.04
N VAL A 148 2.26 -10.95 9.56
CA VAL A 148 3.06 -10.73 8.35
C VAL A 148 2.15 -10.45 7.16
N LEU A 149 1.11 -11.27 6.97
CA LEU A 149 0.17 -11.09 5.85
C LEU A 149 -0.56 -9.74 5.91
N CYS A 150 -1.02 -9.33 7.10
CA CYS A 150 -1.72 -8.06 7.30
C CYS A 150 -0.79 -6.86 7.13
N ASP A 151 0.48 -6.97 7.52
CA ASP A 151 1.46 -5.90 7.34
C ASP A 151 1.86 -5.74 5.86
N LEU A 152 2.09 -6.84 5.15
CA LEU A 152 2.44 -6.82 3.72
C LEU A 152 1.33 -6.22 2.83
N ILE A 153 0.05 -6.42 3.18
CA ILE A 153 -1.10 -5.83 2.46
C ILE A 153 -1.07 -4.30 2.44
N ARG A 154 -0.38 -3.67 3.39
CA ARG A 154 -0.27 -2.20 3.42
C ARG A 154 0.56 -1.66 2.26
N ILE A 155 1.37 -2.50 1.62
CA ILE A 155 2.11 -2.13 0.42
C ILE A 155 1.12 -2.07 -0.76
N ASN A 156 0.95 -0.88 -1.33
CA ASN A 156 0.09 -0.70 -2.49
C ASN A 156 0.58 -1.56 -3.68
N GLY A 157 -0.34 -2.29 -4.29
CA GLY A 157 -0.05 -3.32 -5.30
C GLY A 157 0.02 -4.74 -4.75
N VAL A 158 0.09 -4.91 -3.42
CA VAL A 158 0.05 -6.24 -2.78
C VAL A 158 -1.38 -6.58 -2.36
N GLY A 159 -1.95 -7.59 -2.99
CA GLY A 159 -3.25 -8.16 -2.60
C GLY A 159 -3.11 -9.46 -1.78
N PRO A 160 -4.21 -10.02 -1.24
CA PRO A 160 -4.20 -11.18 -0.33
C PRO A 160 -3.48 -12.42 -0.86
N VAL A 161 -3.61 -12.69 -2.17
CA VAL A 161 -2.92 -13.81 -2.80
C VAL A 161 -1.42 -13.53 -2.93
N PHE A 162 -1.04 -12.31 -3.29
CA PHE A 162 0.37 -11.98 -3.48
C PHE A 162 1.11 -11.84 -2.13
N SER A 163 0.46 -11.33 -1.08
CA SER A 163 1.03 -11.33 0.27
C SER A 163 1.33 -12.75 0.77
N ARG A 164 0.42 -13.71 0.52
CA ARG A 164 0.68 -15.13 0.79
C ARG A 164 1.90 -15.63 0.01
N ILE A 165 1.97 -15.39 -1.29
CA ILE A 165 3.12 -15.85 -2.11
C ILE A 165 4.44 -15.24 -1.60
N LEU A 166 4.43 -13.97 -1.18
CA LEU A 166 5.58 -13.30 -0.58
C LEU A 166 6.01 -13.97 0.73
N TYR A 167 5.06 -14.24 1.63
CA TYR A 167 5.31 -14.94 2.89
C TYR A 167 5.94 -16.31 2.66
N GLU A 168 5.34 -17.14 1.79
CA GLU A 168 5.85 -18.47 1.43
C GLU A 168 7.23 -18.41 0.75
N ALA A 169 7.54 -17.30 0.06
CA ALA A 169 8.86 -17.04 -0.51
C ALA A 169 9.91 -16.57 0.53
N GLY A 170 9.50 -16.43 1.79
CA GLY A 170 10.31 -16.02 2.93
C GLY A 170 10.48 -14.51 3.07
N PHE A 171 9.58 -13.70 2.50
CA PHE A 171 9.52 -12.26 2.77
C PHE A 171 8.51 -12.01 3.88
N THR A 172 9.01 -11.56 5.03
CA THR A 172 8.25 -11.52 6.28
C THR A 172 8.03 -10.11 6.85
N SER A 173 8.56 -9.09 6.19
CA SER A 173 8.37 -7.70 6.61
C SER A 173 8.38 -6.72 5.44
N VAL A 174 7.77 -5.55 5.64
CA VAL A 174 7.84 -4.42 4.69
C VAL A 174 9.30 -3.99 4.46
N GLU A 175 10.13 -4.03 5.51
CA GLU A 175 11.57 -3.75 5.49
C GLU A 175 12.32 -4.65 4.48
N GLU A 176 12.05 -5.95 4.51
CA GLU A 176 12.67 -6.91 3.59
C GLU A 176 12.27 -6.66 2.13
N ILE A 177 11.00 -6.30 1.88
CA ILE A 177 10.54 -5.94 0.54
C ILE A 177 11.23 -4.66 0.06
N ALA A 178 11.26 -3.61 0.89
CA ALA A 178 11.85 -2.32 0.54
C ALA A 178 13.36 -2.41 0.23
N ASN A 179 14.07 -3.31 0.91
CA ASN A 179 15.50 -3.52 0.76
C ASN A 179 15.86 -4.61 -0.29
N SER A 180 14.86 -5.24 -0.92
CA SER A 180 15.09 -6.24 -1.97
C SER A 180 15.27 -5.63 -3.36
N SER A 181 15.56 -6.50 -4.33
CA SER A 181 15.47 -6.17 -5.74
C SER A 181 14.25 -6.83 -6.38
N ALA A 182 13.65 -6.17 -7.37
CA ALA A 182 12.47 -6.71 -8.05
C ALA A 182 12.73 -8.08 -8.71
N GLY A 183 13.93 -8.28 -9.26
CA GLY A 183 14.32 -9.57 -9.83
C GLY A 183 14.41 -10.70 -8.78
N HIS A 184 14.90 -10.40 -7.58
CA HIS A 184 14.97 -11.38 -6.49
C HIS A 184 13.57 -11.79 -6.01
N ILE A 185 12.69 -10.81 -5.76
CA ILE A 185 11.30 -11.08 -5.38
C ILE A 185 10.59 -11.86 -6.50
N TYR A 186 10.72 -11.44 -7.75
CA TYR A 186 10.11 -12.11 -8.91
C TYR A 186 10.52 -13.59 -8.99
N ASN A 187 11.82 -13.88 -8.88
CA ASN A 187 12.31 -15.25 -9.00
C ASN A 187 11.77 -16.14 -7.88
N LYS A 188 11.88 -15.70 -6.62
CA LYS A 188 11.39 -16.47 -5.47
C LYS A 188 9.88 -16.69 -5.51
N THR A 189 9.10 -15.64 -5.74
CA THR A 189 7.63 -15.74 -5.82
C THR A 189 7.20 -16.63 -6.99
N ARG A 190 7.94 -16.62 -8.11
CA ARG A 190 7.73 -17.52 -9.25
C ARG A 190 7.99 -18.98 -8.94
N GLU A 191 9.02 -19.29 -8.18
CA GLU A 191 9.29 -20.66 -7.74
C GLU A 191 8.17 -21.17 -6.83
N ILE A 192 7.76 -20.39 -5.84
CA ILE A 192 6.65 -20.72 -4.93
C ILE A 192 5.34 -20.91 -5.69
N ASN A 193 5.00 -20.03 -6.62
CA ASN A 193 3.74 -20.13 -7.36
C ASN A 193 3.75 -21.29 -8.37
N LYS A 194 4.91 -21.73 -8.88
CA LYS A 194 4.99 -22.96 -9.69
C LYS A 194 4.66 -24.22 -8.88
N ILE A 195 5.00 -24.23 -7.60
CA ILE A 195 4.78 -25.37 -6.70
C ILE A 195 3.32 -25.38 -6.21
N ASN A 196 2.83 -24.23 -5.74
CA ASN A 196 1.56 -24.13 -5.03
C ASN A 196 0.39 -23.67 -5.92
N ALA A 197 0.65 -23.12 -7.10
CA ALA A 197 -0.35 -22.64 -8.06
C ALA A 197 -1.39 -21.65 -7.48
N PHE A 198 -0.95 -20.78 -6.57
CA PHE A 198 -1.79 -19.74 -5.94
C PHE A 198 -2.51 -18.84 -6.96
N THR A 199 -1.84 -18.50 -8.06
CA THR A 199 -2.37 -17.64 -9.12
C THR A 199 -1.91 -18.08 -10.51
N ARG A 200 -2.68 -17.72 -11.54
CA ARG A 200 -2.34 -17.96 -12.94
C ARG A 200 -1.17 -17.11 -13.42
N ALA A 201 -1.03 -15.91 -12.88
CA ALA A 201 0.00 -14.95 -13.25
C ALA A 201 0.51 -14.22 -12.02
N ILE A 202 1.82 -14.03 -11.97
CA ILE A 202 2.53 -13.28 -10.93
C ILE A 202 2.76 -11.87 -11.45
N PRO A 203 2.77 -10.85 -10.58
CA PRO A 203 3.15 -9.50 -10.98
C PRO A 203 4.47 -9.47 -11.76
N GLU A 204 4.50 -8.66 -12.81
CA GLU A 204 5.69 -8.44 -13.62
C GLU A 204 6.76 -7.69 -12.82
N ILE A 205 8.02 -7.74 -13.26
CA ILE A 205 9.15 -7.07 -12.58
C ILE A 205 8.87 -5.59 -12.33
N SER A 206 8.22 -4.89 -13.26
CA SER A 206 7.86 -3.47 -13.09
C SER A 206 6.80 -3.25 -12.00
N GLU A 207 5.86 -4.17 -11.84
CA GLU A 207 4.82 -4.10 -10.81
C GLU A 207 5.41 -4.40 -9.43
N ILE A 208 6.33 -5.37 -9.37
CA ILE A 208 7.10 -5.66 -8.15
C ILE A 208 7.98 -4.47 -7.77
N GLN A 209 8.65 -3.83 -8.74
CA GLN A 209 9.43 -2.63 -8.47
C GLN A 209 8.56 -1.51 -7.90
N LEU A 210 7.31 -1.38 -8.38
CA LEU A 210 6.36 -0.43 -7.81
C LEU A 210 5.97 -0.79 -6.36
N CYS A 211 5.78 -2.09 -6.05
CA CYS A 211 5.56 -2.54 -4.68
C CYS A 211 6.75 -2.18 -3.77
N ILE A 212 7.99 -2.35 -4.23
CA ILE A 212 9.20 -1.94 -3.50
C ILE A 212 9.21 -0.43 -3.25
N ASP A 213 8.86 0.37 -4.26
CA ASP A 213 8.81 1.83 -4.13
C ASP A 213 7.74 2.26 -3.10
N PHE A 214 6.58 1.60 -3.06
CA PHE A 214 5.56 1.84 -2.03
C PHE A 214 5.99 1.35 -0.64
N ALA A 215 6.67 0.21 -0.54
CA ALA A 215 7.22 -0.28 0.73
C ALA A 215 8.19 0.74 1.35
N LYS A 216 9.04 1.37 0.54
CA LYS A 216 9.94 2.45 0.98
C LYS A 216 9.19 3.68 1.49
N LEU A 217 8.06 4.04 0.87
CA LEU A 217 7.22 5.13 1.36
C LEU A 217 6.54 4.77 2.68
N LEU A 218 6.07 3.53 2.81
CA LEU A 218 5.42 3.03 4.03
C LEU A 218 6.37 3.02 5.24
N LEU A 219 7.65 2.71 5.04
CA LEU A 219 8.67 2.71 6.11
C LEU A 219 9.05 4.10 6.60
N LYS A 220 8.61 5.17 5.94
CA LYS A 220 8.82 6.52 6.46
C LYS A 220 7.98 6.81 7.69
N ASN A 221 6.95 5.99 7.98
CA ASN A 221 6.03 6.13 9.11
C ASN A 221 6.71 6.43 10.46
#